data_AF-A0A9C9K248-F1
#
_entry.id   AF-A0A9C9K248-F1
#
_cell.length_a   1.000
_cell.length_b   1.000
_cell.length_c   1.000
_cell.angle_alpha   90.00
_cell.angle_beta   90.00
_cell.angle_gamma   90.00
#
_symmetry.space_group_name_H-M   'P 1'
#
loop_
_entity.id
_entity.type
_entity.pdbx_description
1 polymer ?
#
loop_
_entity_poly.entity_id
_entity_poly.type
_entity_poly.pdbx_seq_one_letter_code
_entity_poly.pdbx_strand_id
1 'polypeptide(L)'
;ARDLGAVAVEVFDFVASGRGLDNKEYELSRDERRDLIRQIIELQRGDDELVYRCIGVPEFWVEVEKTVPEDEVMMKFVRSCCGAGIRYACVMYDGTVYPCMLLQKEAGNVREKPFDEIWRTSEVFATLRNRDLLEGKCGRCEYRYVCGGTRCRVYEETGSLTAEDADCWFTEDEIARR
;
A
#
# COMPACT_ATOMS: atom_id res chain seq x y z
N ALA A 1 -9.06 10.09 -20.57
CA ALA A 1 -8.05 10.81 -19.78
C ALA A 1 -7.27 11.81 -20.64
N ARG A 2 -6.62 11.36 -21.73
CA ARG A 2 -5.84 12.25 -22.63
C ARG A 2 -6.65 13.40 -23.21
N ASP A 3 -7.87 13.12 -23.69
CA ASP A 3 -8.75 14.16 -24.25
C ASP A 3 -9.11 15.26 -23.23
N LEU A 4 -8.92 15.00 -21.93
CA LEU A 4 -9.13 15.95 -20.83
C LEU A 4 -7.83 16.65 -20.40
N GLY A 5 -6.71 16.42 -21.09
CA GLY A 5 -5.40 16.99 -20.74
C GLY A 5 -4.75 16.40 -19.49
N ALA A 6 -5.18 15.21 -19.06
CA ALA A 6 -4.57 14.54 -17.93
C ALA A 6 -3.13 14.12 -18.24
N VAL A 7 -2.24 14.18 -17.24
CA VAL A 7 -0.85 13.68 -17.30
C VAL A 7 -0.65 12.43 -16.43
N ALA A 8 -1.67 12.07 -15.64
CA ALA A 8 -1.65 10.90 -14.79
C ALA A 8 -3.07 10.36 -14.57
N VAL A 9 -3.15 9.07 -14.30
CA VAL A 9 -4.34 8.36 -13.87
C VAL A 9 -4.03 7.70 -12.53
N GLU A 10 -4.80 8.04 -11.50
CA GLU A 10 -4.68 7.39 -10.19
C GLU A 10 -5.81 6.39 -10.01
N VAL A 11 -5.44 5.14 -9.79
CA VAL A 11 -6.35 4.03 -9.53
C VAL A 11 -6.26 3.71 -8.05
N PHE A 12 -7.39 3.87 -7.35
CA PHE A 12 -7.52 3.52 -5.95
C PHE A 12 -8.25 2.19 -5.83
N ASP A 13 -7.60 1.22 -5.20
CA ASP A 13 -8.30 0.00 -4.78
C ASP A 13 -9.23 0.34 -3.62
N PHE A 14 -10.47 -0.12 -3.73
CA PHE A 14 -11.44 0.07 -2.68
C PHE A 14 -11.14 -0.91 -1.55
N VAL A 15 -10.86 -0.37 -0.36
CA VAL A 15 -10.66 -1.14 0.86
C VAL A 15 -11.84 -0.86 1.79
N ALA A 16 -12.61 -1.88 2.13
CA ALA A 16 -13.75 -1.75 3.02
C ALA A 16 -13.27 -1.55 4.46
N SER A 17 -13.08 -0.29 4.84
CA SER A 17 -12.70 0.12 6.20
C SER A 17 -13.64 1.21 6.72
N GLY A 18 -13.87 1.24 8.03
CA GLY A 18 -14.78 2.18 8.67
C GLY A 18 -16.20 2.13 8.09
N ARG A 19 -16.71 3.24 7.54
CA ARG A 19 -18.04 3.26 6.88
C ARG A 19 -18.08 2.46 5.57
N GLY A 20 -16.93 2.10 5.00
CA GLY A 20 -16.84 1.25 3.81
C GLY A 20 -17.25 -0.19 4.07
N LEU A 21 -17.29 -0.62 5.35
CA LEU A 21 -17.68 -1.98 5.75
C LEU A 21 -19.09 -2.38 5.31
N ASP A 22 -19.98 -1.42 5.08
CA ASP A 22 -21.34 -1.67 4.60
C ASP A 22 -21.40 -1.97 3.09
N ASN A 23 -20.28 -1.88 2.36
CA ASN A 23 -20.22 -2.01 0.90
C ASN A 23 -19.10 -2.98 0.45
N LYS A 24 -18.91 -4.07 1.20
CA LYS A 24 -17.85 -5.08 0.91
C LYS A 24 -17.98 -5.73 -0.46
N GLU A 25 -19.16 -5.71 -1.06
CA GLU A 25 -19.41 -6.22 -2.41
C GLU A 25 -18.64 -5.47 -3.51
N TYR A 26 -18.09 -4.28 -3.23
CA TYR A 26 -17.25 -3.52 -4.15
C TYR A 26 -15.75 -3.80 -4.00
N GLU A 27 -15.35 -4.58 -2.99
CA GLU A 27 -13.95 -5.00 -2.88
C GLU A 27 -13.61 -6.00 -3.98
N LEU A 28 -12.48 -5.77 -4.65
CA LEU A 28 -11.97 -6.74 -5.61
C LEU A 28 -11.54 -8.02 -4.88
N SER A 29 -11.88 -9.17 -5.45
CA SER A 29 -11.25 -10.43 -5.06
C SER A 29 -9.74 -10.41 -5.36
N ARG A 30 -9.01 -11.37 -4.80
CA ARG A 30 -7.56 -11.51 -5.04
C ARG A 30 -7.22 -11.65 -6.52
N ASP A 31 -8.02 -12.40 -7.26
CA ASP A 31 -7.81 -12.62 -8.69
C ASP A 31 -8.16 -11.38 -9.51
N GLU A 32 -9.28 -10.71 -9.21
CA GLU A 32 -9.65 -9.46 -9.90
C GLU A 32 -8.62 -8.35 -9.65
N ARG A 33 -8.11 -8.24 -8.42
CA ARG A 33 -7.07 -7.28 -8.07
C ARG A 33 -5.77 -7.57 -8.82
N ARG A 34 -5.32 -8.82 -8.86
CA ARG A 34 -4.16 -9.24 -9.64
C ARG A 34 -4.32 -8.87 -11.11
N ASP A 35 -5.47 -9.20 -11.70
CA ASP A 35 -5.71 -9.01 -13.12
C ASP A 35 -5.79 -7.51 -13.47
N LEU A 36 -6.42 -6.69 -12.62
CA LEU A 36 -6.41 -5.23 -12.74
C LEU A 36 -4.99 -4.67 -12.68
N ILE A 37 -4.17 -5.10 -11.72
CA ILE A 37 -2.79 -4.63 -11.58
C ILE A 37 -1.96 -4.97 -12.81
N ARG A 38 -2.11 -6.19 -13.37
CA ARG A 38 -1.42 -6.58 -14.60
C ARG A 38 -1.86 -5.75 -15.80
N GLN A 39 -3.15 -5.47 -15.94
CA GLN A 39 -3.65 -4.57 -16.97
C GLN A 39 -3.08 -3.15 -16.83
N ILE A 40 -2.97 -2.62 -15.61
CA ILE A 40 -2.39 -1.29 -15.37
C ILE A 40 -0.89 -1.28 -15.71
N ILE A 41 -0.16 -2.33 -15.39
CA ILE A 41 1.25 -2.46 -15.78
C ILE A 41 1.38 -2.48 -17.31
N GLU A 42 0.56 -3.26 -18.01
CA GLU A 42 0.54 -3.29 -19.47
C GLU A 42 0.23 -1.91 -20.08
N LEU A 43 -0.76 -1.20 -19.53
CA LEU A 43 -1.08 0.17 -19.92
C LEU A 43 0.10 1.13 -19.72
N GLN A 44 0.74 1.11 -18.55
CA GLN A 44 1.90 1.97 -18.27
C GLN A 44 3.08 1.67 -19.20
N ARG A 45 3.30 0.41 -19.57
CA ARG A 45 4.37 0.05 -20.51
C ARG A 45 4.11 0.57 -21.92
N GLY A 46 2.85 0.55 -22.34
CA GLY A 46 2.42 1.03 -23.66
C GLY A 46 2.21 2.55 -23.75
N ASP A 47 2.41 3.29 -22.66
CA ASP A 47 2.06 4.70 -22.56
C ASP A 47 3.23 5.55 -22.04
N ASP A 48 3.73 6.46 -22.88
CA ASP A 48 4.82 7.37 -22.54
C ASP A 48 4.33 8.77 -22.10
N GLU A 49 3.02 9.03 -22.18
CA GLU A 49 2.44 10.34 -21.86
C GLU A 49 1.71 10.34 -20.51
N LEU A 50 0.99 9.27 -20.21
CA LEU A 50 0.26 9.12 -18.95
C LEU A 50 1.04 8.27 -17.96
N VAL A 51 1.07 8.74 -16.71
CA VAL A 51 1.54 7.96 -15.57
C VAL A 51 0.36 7.32 -14.85
N TYR A 52 0.33 6.00 -14.77
CA TYR A 52 -0.65 5.22 -14.03
C TYR A 52 -0.12 4.90 -12.65
N ARG A 53 -0.83 5.35 -11.60
CA ARG A 53 -0.47 5.09 -10.21
C ARG A 53 -1.53 4.25 -9.53
N CYS A 54 -1.11 3.12 -8.96
CA CYS A 54 -1.95 2.30 -8.10
C CYS A 54 -1.75 2.71 -6.63
N ILE A 55 -2.83 3.13 -5.99
CA ILE A 55 -2.88 3.51 -4.57
C ILE A 55 -3.67 2.45 -3.81
N GLY A 56 -3.16 2.05 -2.64
CA GLY A 56 -3.78 1.02 -1.80
C GLY A 56 -3.39 -0.41 -2.14
N VAL A 57 -2.57 -0.64 -3.18
CA VAL A 57 -2.13 -1.98 -3.62
C VAL A 57 -0.60 -2.05 -3.71
N PRO A 58 0.11 -2.25 -2.58
CA PRO A 58 1.57 -2.32 -2.57
C PRO A 58 2.14 -3.52 -3.34
N GLU A 59 1.35 -4.55 -3.59
CA GLU A 59 1.70 -5.70 -4.42
C GLU A 59 1.99 -5.30 -5.89
N PHE A 60 1.45 -4.16 -6.35
CA PHE A 60 1.76 -3.58 -7.67
C PHE A 60 3.26 -3.55 -7.95
N TRP A 61 4.06 -3.10 -6.98
CA TRP A 61 5.49 -2.96 -7.19
C TRP A 61 6.24 -4.29 -7.22
N VAL A 62 5.70 -5.32 -6.56
CA VAL A 62 6.26 -6.67 -6.64
C VAL A 62 6.01 -7.26 -8.03
N GLU A 63 4.82 -7.04 -8.60
CA GLU A 63 4.55 -7.41 -10.00
C GLU A 63 5.46 -6.66 -10.97
N VAL A 64 5.67 -5.35 -10.77
CA VAL A 64 6.59 -4.55 -11.60
C VAL A 64 8.02 -5.13 -11.54
N GLU A 65 8.57 -5.34 -10.35
CA GLU A 65 9.94 -5.90 -10.20
C GLU A 65 10.09 -7.30 -10.82
N LYS A 66 9.02 -8.10 -10.86
CA LYS A 66 9.06 -9.47 -11.39
C LYS A 66 8.83 -9.57 -12.90
N THR A 67 8.12 -8.61 -13.49
CA THR A 67 7.59 -8.75 -14.87
C THR A 67 8.07 -7.68 -15.84
N VAL A 68 8.62 -6.57 -15.34
CA VAL A 68 9.03 -5.44 -16.17
C VAL A 68 10.56 -5.38 -16.25
N PRO A 69 11.16 -5.23 -17.44
CA PRO A 69 12.59 -5.00 -17.61
C PRO A 69 13.10 -3.78 -16.82
N GLU A 70 14.28 -3.87 -16.22
CA GLU A 70 14.82 -2.83 -15.32
C GLU A 70 14.94 -1.46 -15.98
N ASP A 71 15.29 -1.41 -17.27
CA ASP A 71 15.35 -0.18 -18.07
C ASP A 71 13.98 0.47 -18.25
N GLU A 72 12.92 -0.33 -18.46
CA GLU A 72 11.54 0.18 -18.50
C GLU A 72 11.07 0.66 -17.13
N VAL A 73 11.42 -0.05 -16.05
CA VAL A 73 11.05 0.35 -14.67
C VAL A 73 11.57 1.75 -14.36
N MET A 74 12.85 2.01 -14.64
CA MET A 74 13.48 3.29 -14.32
C MET A 74 12.90 4.47 -15.12
N MET A 75 12.42 4.21 -16.33
CA MET A 75 11.90 5.25 -17.22
C MET A 75 10.41 5.52 -17.05
N LYS A 76 9.60 4.48 -16.76
CA LYS A 76 8.14 4.56 -16.84
C LYS A 76 7.42 4.39 -15.51
N PHE A 77 8.06 3.83 -14.50
CA PHE A 77 7.37 3.43 -13.26
C PHE A 77 7.81 4.29 -12.06
N VAL A 78 6.82 4.69 -11.26
CA VAL A 78 7.04 5.37 -9.98
C VAL A 78 6.83 4.38 -8.84
N ARG A 79 7.81 4.28 -7.93
CA ARG A 79 7.78 3.33 -6.82
C ARG A 79 6.61 3.53 -5.86
N SER A 80 5.58 2.69 -6.00
CA SER A 80 4.43 2.61 -5.10
C SER A 80 4.63 1.52 -4.04
N CYS A 81 4.41 1.86 -2.77
CA CYS A 81 4.31 0.86 -1.70
C CYS A 81 3.53 1.41 -0.51
N CYS A 82 3.27 0.55 0.48
CA CYS A 82 2.59 0.95 1.70
C CYS A 82 3.44 1.96 2.48
N GLY A 83 3.10 3.24 2.36
CA GLY A 83 3.80 4.36 2.99
C GLY A 83 3.31 4.72 4.40
N ALA A 84 2.31 4.01 4.93
CA ALA A 84 1.64 4.34 6.18
C ALA A 84 2.61 4.38 7.37
N GLY A 85 2.80 5.56 7.98
CA GLY A 85 3.75 5.77 9.06
C GLY A 85 5.23 5.69 8.65
N ILE A 86 5.54 5.52 7.37
CA ILE A 86 6.90 5.39 6.81
C ILE A 86 7.27 6.63 6.01
N ARG A 87 6.42 7.00 5.04
CA ARG A 87 6.62 8.15 4.15
C ARG A 87 5.74 9.33 4.53
N TYR A 88 4.58 9.05 5.12
CA TYR A 88 3.61 10.05 5.52
C TYR A 88 2.82 9.60 6.76
N ALA A 89 2.10 10.56 7.34
CA ALA A 89 1.03 10.37 8.32
C ALA A 89 -0.06 11.42 8.05
N CYS A 90 -1.25 11.18 8.56
CA CYS A 90 -2.41 12.08 8.45
C CYS A 90 -2.67 12.72 9.81
N VAL A 91 -2.87 14.05 9.82
CA VAL A 91 -3.31 14.78 11.02
C VAL A 91 -4.76 15.20 10.80
N MET A 92 -5.64 14.77 11.69
CA MET A 92 -7.08 15.03 11.60
C MET A 92 -7.42 16.41 12.17
N TYR A 93 -8.65 16.87 11.91
CA TYR A 93 -9.14 18.17 12.39
C TYR A 93 -9.12 18.31 13.92
N ASP A 94 -9.18 17.20 14.64
CA ASP A 94 -9.11 17.10 16.10
C ASP A 94 -7.66 16.95 16.62
N GLY A 95 -6.67 17.04 15.74
CA GLY A 95 -5.25 16.88 16.06
C GLY A 95 -4.77 15.43 16.13
N THR A 96 -5.67 14.44 16.03
CA THR A 96 -5.30 13.02 16.07
C THR A 96 -4.43 12.66 14.87
N VAL A 97 -3.36 11.91 15.12
CA VAL A 97 -2.40 11.48 14.10
C VAL A 97 -2.61 10.01 13.77
N TYR A 98 -2.82 9.71 12.49
CA TYR A 98 -2.93 8.35 11.97
C TYR A 98 -1.79 8.05 10.97
N PRO A 99 -1.35 6.78 10.83
CA PRO A 99 -0.34 6.41 9.84
C PRO A 99 -0.80 6.57 8.39
N CYS A 100 -2.09 6.38 8.14
CA CYS A 100 -2.73 6.52 6.84
C CYS A 100 -4.20 6.86 7.04
N MET A 101 -4.80 7.56 6.09
CA MET A 101 -6.23 7.90 6.10
C MET A 101 -7.16 6.67 6.25
N LEU A 102 -6.71 5.49 5.80
CA LEU A 102 -7.46 4.23 5.93
C LEU A 102 -7.02 3.38 7.14
N LEU A 103 -5.87 3.67 7.76
CA LEU A 103 -5.37 2.90 8.91
C LEU A 103 -5.71 3.64 10.20
N GLN A 104 -6.89 3.33 10.76
CA GLN A 104 -7.45 3.99 11.94
C GLN A 104 -6.84 3.49 13.27
N LYS A 105 -5.51 3.39 13.32
CA LYS A 105 -4.74 3.14 14.55
C LYS A 105 -4.07 4.43 14.98
N GLU A 106 -4.52 5.02 16.09
CA GLU A 106 -3.99 6.29 16.59
C GLU A 106 -2.51 6.18 16.95
N ALA A 107 -1.71 7.10 16.43
CA ALA A 107 -0.27 7.19 16.69
C ALA A 107 0.08 8.27 17.74
N GLY A 108 -0.84 9.20 18.02
CA GLY A 108 -0.70 10.31 18.97
C GLY A 108 -1.63 11.48 18.62
N ASN A 109 -1.53 12.61 19.34
CA ASN A 109 -2.27 13.84 19.03
C ASN A 109 -1.36 15.08 19.07
N VAL A 110 -1.39 15.91 18.02
CA VAL A 110 -0.51 17.09 17.90
C VAL A 110 -0.82 18.22 18.89
N ARG A 111 -1.97 18.15 19.57
CA ARG A 111 -2.35 19.08 20.65
C ARG A 111 -1.70 18.73 21.97
N GLU A 112 -1.23 17.49 22.11
CA GLU A 112 -0.56 16.98 23.31
C GLU A 112 0.97 16.96 23.14
N LYS A 113 1.45 16.59 21.95
CA LYS A 113 2.87 16.47 21.64
C LYS A 113 3.21 17.04 20.26
N PRO A 114 4.40 17.63 20.05
CA PRO A 114 4.84 18.02 18.71
C PRO A 114 4.82 16.85 17.72
N PHE A 115 4.42 17.11 16.47
CA PHE A 115 4.30 16.07 15.45
C PHE A 115 5.62 15.31 15.23
N ASP A 116 6.76 15.99 15.29
CA ASP A 116 8.07 15.39 15.09
C ASP A 116 8.50 14.48 16.25
N GLU A 117 8.00 14.72 17.47
CA GLU A 117 8.12 13.77 18.58
C GLU A 117 7.27 12.53 18.29
N ILE A 118 5.97 12.70 18.00
CA ILE A 118 5.06 11.60 17.66
C ILE A 118 5.64 10.76 16.52
N TRP A 119 6.11 11.41 15.46
CA TRP A 119 6.72 10.77 14.30
C TRP A 119 7.92 9.89 14.68
N ARG A 120 8.76 10.30 15.63
CA ARG A 120 9.96 9.55 16.01
C ARG A 120 9.68 8.48 17.06
N THR A 121 8.76 8.71 17.99
CA THR A 121 8.63 7.88 19.20
C THR A 121 7.35 7.06 19.27
N SER A 122 6.38 7.25 18.36
CA SER A 122 5.15 6.45 18.37
C SER A 122 5.44 4.97 18.13
N GLU A 123 4.94 4.11 19.02
CA GLU A 123 5.05 2.65 18.88
C GLU A 123 4.35 2.13 17.62
N VAL A 124 3.27 2.79 17.20
CA VAL A 124 2.54 2.46 15.97
C VAL A 124 3.44 2.67 14.76
N PHE A 125 4.13 3.81 14.69
CA PHE A 125 5.06 4.07 13.60
C PHE A 125 6.30 3.20 13.66
N ALA A 126 6.86 2.97 14.85
CA ALA A 126 7.99 2.06 15.02
C ALA A 126 7.66 0.65 14.52
N THR A 127 6.49 0.13 14.88
CA THR A 127 5.99 -1.17 14.43
C THR A 127 5.82 -1.21 12.91
N LEU A 128 5.17 -0.21 12.30
CA LEU A 128 4.94 -0.17 10.86
C LEU A 128 6.23 -0.07 10.04
N ARG A 129 7.24 0.64 10.55
CA ARG A 129 8.54 0.80 9.90
C ARG A 129 9.40 -0.45 9.98
N ASN A 130 9.25 -1.24 11.04
CA ASN A 130 10.00 -2.48 11.21
C ASN A 130 9.30 -3.63 10.49
N ARG A 131 9.66 -3.85 9.22
CA ARG A 131 9.07 -4.92 8.39
C ARG A 131 9.52 -6.32 8.80
N ASP A 132 10.52 -6.47 9.67
CA ASP A 132 10.91 -7.77 10.23
C ASP A 132 9.96 -8.24 11.34
N LEU A 133 9.06 -7.37 11.83
CA LEU A 133 7.97 -7.77 12.74
C LEU A 133 6.78 -8.38 12.00
N LEU A 134 6.76 -8.37 10.66
CA LEU A 134 5.67 -8.97 9.91
C LEU A 134 5.60 -10.48 10.17
N GLU A 135 4.38 -11.00 10.22
CA GLU A 135 4.08 -12.40 10.52
C GLU A 135 3.61 -13.15 9.27
N GLY A 136 3.45 -14.47 9.38
CA GLY A 136 2.93 -15.33 8.32
C GLY A 136 3.74 -15.25 7.02
N LYS A 137 3.04 -15.27 5.88
CA LYS A 137 3.62 -15.15 4.53
C LYS A 137 4.42 -13.86 4.37
N CYS A 138 3.94 -12.75 4.90
CA CYS A 138 4.63 -11.45 4.82
C CYS A 138 5.94 -11.44 5.61
N GLY A 139 6.03 -12.12 6.75
CA GLY A 139 7.25 -12.20 7.56
C GLY A 139 8.40 -12.94 6.87
N ARG A 140 8.09 -13.93 6.04
CA ARG A 140 9.08 -14.71 5.28
C ARG A 140 9.30 -14.20 3.85
N CYS A 141 8.48 -13.25 3.40
CA CYS A 141 8.57 -12.67 2.05
C CYS A 141 9.85 -11.83 1.89
N GLU A 142 10.58 -12.03 0.80
CA GLU A 142 11.79 -11.26 0.48
C GLU A 142 11.46 -9.85 -0.03
N TYR A 143 10.21 -9.61 -0.41
CA TYR A 143 9.68 -8.30 -0.78
C TYR A 143 9.08 -7.53 0.42
N ARG A 144 9.24 -7.97 1.67
CA ARG A 144 8.59 -7.33 2.84
C ARG A 144 8.94 -5.84 3.04
N TYR A 145 10.15 -5.43 2.66
CA TYR A 145 10.59 -4.03 2.68
C TYR A 145 10.18 -3.23 1.44
N VAL A 146 9.69 -3.92 0.41
CA VAL A 146 9.26 -3.36 -0.85
C VAL A 146 7.74 -3.17 -0.85
N CYS A 147 6.99 -4.20 -0.53
CA CYS A 147 5.53 -4.21 -0.48
C CYS A 147 5.03 -3.93 0.94
N GLY A 148 5.37 -4.82 1.88
CA GLY A 148 4.91 -4.77 3.27
C GLY A 148 3.41 -5.02 3.46
N GLY A 149 2.66 -5.33 2.40
CA GLY A 149 1.21 -5.55 2.39
C GLY A 149 0.37 -4.32 2.74
N THR A 150 -0.93 -4.42 2.50
CA THR A 150 -1.92 -3.35 2.69
C THR A 150 -2.30 -3.24 4.16
N ARG A 151 -1.49 -2.50 4.93
CA ARG A 151 -1.62 -2.45 6.41
C ARG A 151 -2.98 -1.97 6.91
N CYS A 152 -3.70 -1.13 6.17
CA CYS A 152 -5.07 -0.74 6.54
C CYS A 152 -6.06 -1.91 6.46
N ARG A 153 -6.02 -2.71 5.37
CA ARG A 153 -6.85 -3.90 5.22
C ARG A 153 -6.54 -4.94 6.29
N VAL A 154 -5.25 -5.23 6.50
CA VAL A 154 -4.79 -6.17 7.54
C VAL A 154 -5.29 -5.75 8.92
N TYR A 155 -5.18 -4.47 9.27
CA TYR A 155 -5.63 -3.97 10.55
C TYR A 155 -7.16 -4.02 10.70
N GLU A 156 -7.91 -3.72 9.65
CA GLU A 156 -9.37 -3.82 9.66
C GLU A 156 -9.84 -5.26 9.88
N GLU A 157 -9.21 -6.24 9.21
CA GLU A 157 -9.59 -7.65 9.29
C GLU A 157 -9.15 -8.31 10.60
N THR A 158 -7.98 -7.95 11.12
CA THR A 158 -7.32 -8.71 12.20
C THR A 158 -7.10 -7.92 13.48
N GLY A 159 -7.21 -6.59 13.44
CA GLY A 159 -6.77 -5.70 14.50
C GLY A 159 -5.24 -5.63 14.69
N SER A 160 -4.46 -6.33 13.85
CA SER A 160 -3.00 -6.38 13.93
C SER A 160 -2.34 -5.49 12.87
N LEU A 161 -1.21 -4.87 13.24
CA LEU A 161 -0.35 -4.15 12.30
C LEU A 161 0.64 -5.07 11.58
N THR A 162 0.92 -6.23 12.17
CA THR A 162 2.01 -7.14 11.80
C THR A 162 1.54 -8.43 11.13
N ALA A 163 0.25 -8.76 11.23
CA ALA A 163 -0.30 -9.94 10.59
C ALA A 163 -0.04 -9.96 9.06
N GLU A 164 -0.12 -11.15 8.48
CA GLU A 164 0.01 -11.31 7.04
C GLU A 164 -1.16 -10.66 6.30
N ASP A 165 -0.91 -10.22 5.07
CA ASP A 165 -1.98 -9.77 4.18
C ASP A 165 -2.61 -10.99 3.51
N ALA A 166 -3.78 -11.39 4.01
CA ALA A 166 -4.52 -12.53 3.49
C ALA A 166 -4.81 -12.35 1.98
N ASP A 167 -4.99 -11.11 1.54
CA ASP A 167 -5.40 -10.75 0.18
C ASP A 167 -4.27 -10.63 -0.83
N CYS A 168 -3.02 -10.86 -0.40
CA CYS A 168 -1.89 -10.98 -1.30
C CYS A 168 -2.03 -12.23 -2.19
N TRP A 169 -2.03 -12.04 -3.51
CA TRP A 169 -2.21 -13.12 -4.49
C TRP A 169 -0.94 -13.92 -4.80
N PHE A 170 0.24 -13.48 -4.36
CA PHE A 170 1.49 -14.22 -4.57
C PHE A 170 1.51 -15.52 -3.77
N THR A 171 1.96 -16.59 -4.41
CA THR A 171 2.21 -17.89 -3.80
C THR A 171 3.50 -17.90 -2.99
N GLU A 172 3.72 -18.96 -2.17
CA GLU A 172 4.96 -19.13 -1.40
C GLU A 172 6.23 -19.17 -2.29
N ASP A 173 6.13 -19.71 -3.51
CA ASP A 173 7.27 -19.74 -4.44
C ASP A 173 7.55 -18.37 -5.07
N GLU A 174 6.54 -17.50 -5.15
CA GLU A 174 6.66 -16.18 -5.78
C GLU A 174 7.14 -15.10 -4.81
N ILE A 175 7.10 -15.34 -3.49
CA ILE A 175 7.59 -14.37 -2.49
C ILE A 175 9.11 -14.40 -2.28
N ALA A 176 9.82 -15.31 -2.95
CA ALA A 176 11.28 -15.30 -3.04
C ALA A 176 11.76 -14.40 -4.20
N ARG A 177 12.74 -13.54 -3.95
CA ARG A 177 13.55 -12.86 -4.96
C ARG A 177 14.59 -13.85 -5.46
N ARG A 178 14.43 -14.27 -6.72
CA ARG A 178 15.48 -15.03 -7.42
C ARG A 178 16.60 -14.11 -7.87
#